data_AF-X6PG18-F1
#
_entry.id   AF-X6PG18-F1
#
_cell.length_a   1.000
_cell.length_b   1.000
_cell.length_c   1.000
_cell.angle_alpha   90.00
_cell.angle_beta   90.00
_cell.angle_gamma   90.00
#
_symmetry.space_group_name_H-M   'P 1'
#
loop_
_entity.id
_entity.type
_entity.pdbx_description
1 polymer ?
#
loop_
_entity_poly.entity_id
_entity_poly.type
_entity_poly.pdbx_seq_one_letter_code
_entity_poly.pdbx_strand_id
1 'polypeptide(L)'
;MDFVRSIGNTMVQKLDSFQGTEMERKVKEATSNEGWNSSNTTKNEIADATFNSQSFREVMGILWKRLGEKESNWRIVFKSLELLMYLLKYGSDKVVEDTRDHQSALKALQAFSCVDPSHGDDKFVRERKKRGPKKKEGGRGIRQLSQQIIDLVEDAKRLKDVRNEAQKQRVYKTIIK
;
A
#
# COMPACT_ATOMS: atom_id res chain seq x y z
N MET A 1 -23.86 7.64 19.61
CA MET A 1 -22.89 6.58 20.00
C MET A 1 -21.77 6.41 18.96
N ASP A 2 -21.98 6.73 17.68
CA ASP A 2 -20.99 6.53 16.61
C ASP A 2 -19.77 7.48 16.66
N PHE A 3 -19.94 8.69 17.20
CA PHE A 3 -18.86 9.67 17.34
C PHE A 3 -17.72 9.18 18.27
N VAL A 4 -18.06 8.63 19.44
CA VAL A 4 -17.09 8.09 20.40
C VAL A 4 -16.37 6.87 19.82
N ARG A 5 -17.10 6.01 19.10
CA ARG A 5 -16.52 4.85 18.38
C ARG A 5 -15.58 5.28 17.25
N SER A 6 -15.90 6.36 16.54
CA SER A 6 -15.05 6.94 15.49
C SER A 6 -13.75 7.53 16.04
N ILE A 7 -13.83 8.29 17.14
CA ILE A 7 -12.64 8.82 17.83
C ILE A 7 -11.78 7.67 18.35
N GLY A 8 -12.40 6.66 18.97
CA GLY A 8 -11.71 5.46 19.45
C GLY A 8 -10.93 4.75 18.33
N ASN A 9 -11.57 4.50 17.19
CA ASN A 9 -10.91 3.86 16.03
C ASN A 9 -9.76 4.71 15.48
N THR A 10 -9.91 6.04 15.45
CA THR A 10 -8.88 6.96 14.96
C THR A 10 -7.66 6.98 15.89
N MET A 11 -7.89 7.02 17.21
CA MET A 11 -6.82 6.97 18.20
C MET A 11 -6.09 5.62 18.18
N VAL A 12 -6.82 4.51 18.04
CA VAL A 12 -6.22 3.17 17.91
C VAL A 12 -5.34 3.05 16.66
N GLN A 13 -5.80 3.53 15.50
CA GLN A 13 -4.98 3.53 14.27
C GLN A 13 -3.72 4.40 14.43
N LYS A 14 -3.84 5.54 15.12
CA LYS A 14 -2.71 6.43 15.38
C LYS A 14 -1.72 5.82 16.37
N LEU A 15 -2.18 5.20 17.44
CA LEU A 15 -1.34 4.48 18.40
C LEU A 15 -0.62 3.30 17.76
N ASP A 16 -1.32 2.51 16.92
CA ASP A 16 -0.71 1.42 16.14
C ASP A 16 0.42 1.93 15.23
N SER A 17 0.31 3.14 14.68
CA SER A 17 1.35 3.72 13.83
C SER A 17 2.65 4.04 14.57
N PHE A 18 2.64 4.18 15.90
CA PHE A 18 3.83 4.47 16.71
C PHE A 18 4.46 3.24 17.35
N GLN A 19 3.79 2.09 17.28
CA GLN A 19 4.27 0.83 17.86
C GLN A 19 4.87 -0.07 16.79
N GLY A 20 6.02 -0.67 17.10
CA GLY A 20 6.71 -1.65 16.25
C GLY A 20 8.19 -1.32 16.02
N THR A 21 8.86 -2.16 15.23
CA THR A 21 10.23 -1.89 14.75
C THR A 21 10.26 -0.63 13.86
N GLU A 22 11.45 -0.09 13.61
CA GLU A 22 11.60 1.04 12.68
C GLU A 22 10.99 0.71 11.30
N MET A 23 11.18 -0.53 10.83
CA MET A 23 10.65 -0.98 9.54
C MET A 23 9.12 -1.09 9.56
N GLU A 24 8.56 -1.66 10.62
CA GLU A 24 7.11 -1.72 10.79
C GLU A 24 6.48 -0.32 10.76
N ARG A 25 7.09 0.63 11.45
CA ARG A 25 6.64 2.03 11.45
C ARG A 25 6.70 2.64 10.04
N LYS A 26 7.78 2.42 9.29
CA LYS A 26 7.91 2.92 7.90
C LYS A 26 6.83 2.36 6.99
N VAL A 27 6.51 1.07 7.11
CA VAL A 27 5.43 0.44 6.32
C VAL A 27 4.06 0.99 6.72
N LYS A 28 3.81 1.15 8.02
CA LYS A 28 2.55 1.75 8.53
C LYS A 28 2.39 3.20 8.07
N GLU A 29 3.48 3.97 8.04
CA GLU A 29 3.49 5.35 7.54
C GLU A 29 3.22 5.41 6.03
N ALA A 30 3.93 4.60 5.25
CA ALA A 30 3.79 4.52 3.79
C ALA A 30 2.37 4.12 3.34
N THR A 31 1.64 3.40 4.19
CA THR A 31 0.27 2.93 3.98
C THR A 31 -0.78 3.68 4.82
N SER A 32 -0.39 4.77 5.49
CA SER A 32 -1.29 5.53 6.37
C SER A 32 -2.28 6.39 5.59
N ASN A 33 -3.32 6.90 6.27
CA ASN A 33 -4.27 7.85 5.68
C ASN A 33 -3.71 9.29 5.56
N GLU A 34 -2.57 9.57 6.19
CA GLU A 34 -1.90 10.87 6.21
C GLU A 34 -1.05 11.06 4.94
N GLY A 35 -1.10 12.23 4.30
CA GLY A 35 -0.29 12.60 3.13
C GLY A 35 -0.58 11.79 1.84
N TRP A 36 -1.00 12.42 0.74
CA TRP A 36 -1.37 11.70 -0.49
C TRP A 36 -0.21 10.91 -1.13
N ASN A 37 1.03 11.38 -0.96
CA ASN A 37 2.22 10.74 -1.55
C ASN A 37 3.13 10.22 -0.43
N SER A 38 3.32 8.90 -0.34
CA SER A 38 4.50 8.37 0.34
C SER A 38 5.73 8.71 -0.50
N SER A 39 6.80 9.18 0.15
CA SER A 39 8.03 9.53 -0.55
C SER A 39 8.59 8.30 -1.25
N ASN A 40 9.04 8.46 -2.50
CA ASN A 40 9.79 7.41 -3.19
C ASN A 40 11.02 6.99 -2.39
N THR A 41 11.60 7.87 -1.56
CA THR A 41 12.68 7.53 -0.64
C THR A 41 12.25 6.43 0.34
N THR A 42 11.11 6.60 1.01
CA THR A 42 10.56 5.61 1.95
C THR A 42 10.26 4.29 1.24
N LYS A 43 9.68 4.32 0.04
CA LYS A 43 9.40 3.10 -0.73
C LYS A 43 10.69 2.35 -1.12
N ASN A 44 11.75 3.08 -1.47
CA ASN A 44 13.06 2.48 -1.74
C ASN A 44 13.65 1.82 -0.49
N GLU A 45 13.62 2.49 0.66
CA GLU A 45 14.12 1.92 1.91
C GLU A 45 13.37 0.64 2.30
N ILE A 46 12.04 0.63 2.15
CA ILE A 46 11.23 -0.58 2.39
C ILE A 46 11.61 -1.67 1.37
N ALA A 47 11.78 -1.33 0.09
CA ALA A 47 12.20 -2.27 -0.94
C ALA A 47 13.56 -2.91 -0.62
N ASP A 48 14.54 -2.13 -0.17
CA ASP A 48 15.85 -2.64 0.22
C ASP A 48 15.78 -3.53 1.47
N ALA A 49 14.91 -3.19 2.42
CA ALA A 49 14.69 -4.00 3.60
C ALA A 49 14.12 -5.40 3.27
N THR A 50 13.38 -5.56 2.17
CA THR A 50 12.83 -6.87 1.77
C THR A 50 13.88 -7.92 1.40
N PHE A 51 15.15 -7.53 1.20
CA PHE A 51 16.25 -8.48 0.99
C PHE A 51 16.72 -9.14 2.30
N ASN A 52 16.42 -8.54 3.46
CA ASN A 52 16.65 -9.15 4.76
C ASN A 52 15.44 -10.03 5.15
N SER A 53 15.68 -11.29 5.51
CA SER A 53 14.60 -12.25 5.82
C SER A 53 13.71 -11.83 7.00
N GLN A 54 14.25 -11.15 8.02
CA GLN A 54 13.46 -10.70 9.16
C GLN A 54 12.58 -9.52 8.76
N SER A 55 13.18 -8.49 8.16
CA SER A 55 12.45 -7.32 7.70
C SER A 55 11.43 -7.64 6.60
N PHE A 56 11.72 -8.61 5.73
CA PHE A 56 10.75 -9.13 4.77
C PHE A 56 9.46 -9.60 5.43
N ARG A 57 9.55 -10.41 6.50
CA ARG A 57 8.38 -10.91 7.22
C ARG A 57 7.58 -9.77 7.86
N GLU A 58 8.27 -8.78 8.43
CA GLU A 58 7.64 -7.58 9.01
C GLU A 58 6.89 -6.76 7.94
N VAL A 59 7.54 -6.51 6.79
CA VAL A 59 6.98 -5.73 5.68
C VAL A 59 5.76 -6.41 5.09
N MET A 60 5.88 -7.68 4.70
CA MET A 60 4.79 -8.42 4.04
C MET A 60 3.64 -8.68 5.02
N GLY A 61 3.93 -9.01 6.29
CA GLY A 61 2.91 -9.21 7.31
C GLY A 61 2.03 -7.98 7.53
N ILE A 62 2.62 -6.78 7.60
CA ILE A 62 1.85 -5.53 7.70
C ILE A 62 1.07 -5.25 6.42
N LEU A 63 1.69 -5.46 5.25
CA LEU A 63 1.01 -5.24 3.96
C LEU A 63 -0.26 -6.08 3.85
N TRP A 64 -0.19 -7.39 4.11
CA TRP A 64 -1.35 -8.26 4.03
C TRP A 64 -2.44 -7.91 5.04
N LYS A 65 -2.04 -7.56 6.28
CA LYS A 65 -2.99 -7.04 7.29
C LYS A 65 -3.72 -5.80 6.77
N ARG A 66 -2.99 -4.88 6.14
CA ARG A 66 -3.54 -3.61 5.61
C ARG A 66 -4.39 -3.81 4.35
N LEU A 67 -4.10 -4.82 3.54
CA LEU A 67 -4.92 -5.21 2.38
C LEU A 67 -6.24 -5.87 2.80
N GLY A 68 -6.28 -6.52 3.97
CA GLY A 68 -7.50 -7.08 4.56
C GLY A 68 -8.37 -6.08 5.35
N GLU A 69 -8.08 -4.79 5.28
CA GLU A 69 -8.86 -3.76 5.97
C GLU A 69 -10.26 -3.58 5.39
N LYS A 70 -11.17 -3.01 6.21
CA LYS A 70 -12.57 -2.78 5.84
C LYS A 70 -12.70 -1.80 4.67
N GLU A 71 -13.83 -1.88 3.97
CA GLU A 71 -14.19 -0.95 2.88
C GLU A 71 -14.18 0.54 3.29
N SER A 72 -14.42 0.82 4.57
CA SER A 72 -14.30 2.17 5.15
C SER A 72 -12.87 2.72 5.16
N ASN A 73 -11.88 1.83 5.14
CA ASN A 73 -10.44 2.11 5.19
C ASN A 73 -9.80 1.98 3.79
N TRP A 74 -10.57 2.18 2.72
CA TRP A 74 -10.13 2.00 1.33
C TRP A 74 -8.81 2.68 0.96
N ARG A 75 -8.48 3.84 1.56
CA ARG A 75 -7.20 4.54 1.30
C ARG A 75 -5.99 3.74 1.77
N ILE A 76 -6.12 3.07 2.92
CA ILE A 76 -5.08 2.18 3.44
C ILE A 76 -4.90 1.02 2.47
N VAL A 77 -5.99 0.35 2.08
CA VAL A 77 -5.98 -0.75 1.11
C VAL A 77 -5.32 -0.32 -0.21
N PHE A 78 -5.72 0.83 -0.75
CA PHE A 78 -5.17 1.36 -2.00
C PHE A 78 -3.66 1.63 -1.90
N LYS A 79 -3.20 2.34 -0.87
CA LYS A 79 -1.77 2.62 -0.68
C LYS A 79 -0.95 1.36 -0.43
N SER A 80 -1.53 0.35 0.23
CA SER A 80 -0.90 -0.96 0.39
C SER A 80 -0.73 -1.68 -0.95
N LEU A 81 -1.72 -1.62 -1.85
CA LEU A 81 -1.56 -2.15 -3.21
C LEU A 81 -0.49 -1.38 -4.00
N GLU A 82 -0.42 -0.05 -3.86
CA GLU A 82 0.63 0.74 -4.50
C GLU A 82 2.03 0.40 -3.99
N LEU A 83 2.16 0.15 -2.69
CA LEU A 83 3.42 -0.29 -2.09
C LEU A 83 3.77 -1.71 -2.56
N LEU A 84 2.81 -2.65 -2.57
CA LEU A 84 3.03 -4.01 -3.08
C LEU A 84 3.50 -4.00 -4.53
N MET A 85 2.83 -3.23 -5.40
CA MET A 85 3.25 -3.04 -6.80
C MET A 85 4.67 -2.46 -6.90
N TYR A 86 5.05 -1.57 -6.00
CA TYR A 86 6.42 -1.04 -5.96
C TYR A 86 7.43 -2.13 -5.56
N LEU A 87 7.13 -2.91 -4.52
CA LEU A 87 8.01 -3.99 -4.06
C LEU A 87 8.19 -5.10 -5.10
N LEU A 88 7.16 -5.41 -5.89
CA LEU A 88 7.28 -6.35 -7.02
C LEU A 88 8.29 -5.88 -8.08
N LYS A 89 8.49 -4.57 -8.23
CA LYS A 89 9.44 -3.98 -9.18
C LYS A 89 10.85 -3.86 -8.60
N TYR A 90 10.96 -3.46 -7.34
CA TYR A 90 12.23 -3.01 -6.75
C TYR A 90 12.73 -3.83 -5.54
N GLY A 91 11.88 -4.65 -4.94
CA GLY A 91 12.18 -5.49 -3.77
C GLY A 91 12.74 -6.87 -4.13
N SER A 92 12.88 -7.74 -3.13
CA SER A 92 13.43 -9.10 -3.30
C SER A 92 12.48 -10.05 -4.05
N ASP A 93 13.02 -11.14 -4.59
CA ASP A 93 12.22 -12.15 -5.31
C ASP A 93 11.21 -12.86 -4.40
N LYS A 94 11.48 -12.90 -3.09
CA LYS A 94 10.55 -13.41 -2.07
C LYS A 94 9.22 -12.67 -2.07
N VAL A 95 9.20 -11.38 -2.44
CA VAL A 95 7.96 -10.61 -2.58
C VAL A 95 7.09 -11.21 -3.69
N VAL A 96 7.68 -11.66 -4.78
CA VAL A 96 6.97 -12.28 -5.90
C VAL A 96 6.36 -13.60 -5.49
N GLU A 97 7.14 -14.46 -4.82
CA GLU A 97 6.70 -15.76 -4.30
C GLU A 97 5.53 -15.59 -3.34
N ASP A 98 5.69 -14.74 -2.33
CA ASP A 98 4.65 -14.46 -1.33
C ASP A 98 3.37 -13.86 -1.95
N THR A 99 3.52 -13.00 -2.96
CA THR A 99 2.37 -12.46 -3.71
C THR A 99 1.63 -13.54 -4.51
N ARG A 100 2.35 -14.52 -5.08
CA ARG A 100 1.74 -15.65 -5.78
C ARG A 100 0.94 -16.53 -4.82
N ASP A 101 1.48 -16.79 -3.63
CA ASP A 101 0.81 -17.57 -2.58
C ASP A 101 -0.49 -16.89 -2.09
N HIS A 102 -0.53 -15.54 -2.11
CA HIS A 102 -1.68 -14.74 -1.65
C HIS A 102 -2.56 -14.19 -2.78
N GLN A 103 -2.50 -14.74 -4.00
CA GLN A 103 -3.34 -14.29 -5.12
C GLN A 103 -4.84 -14.30 -4.82
N SER A 104 -5.32 -15.22 -3.98
CA SER A 104 -6.72 -15.29 -3.58
C SER A 104 -7.20 -14.03 -2.85
N ALA A 105 -6.35 -13.45 -1.99
CA ALA A 105 -6.64 -12.19 -1.30
C ALA A 105 -6.72 -11.02 -2.29
N LEU A 106 -5.85 -10.98 -3.29
CA LEU A 106 -5.89 -9.97 -4.36
C LEU A 106 -7.15 -10.12 -5.21
N LYS A 107 -7.55 -11.34 -5.57
CA LYS A 107 -8.79 -11.60 -6.32
C LYS A 107 -10.02 -11.09 -5.56
N ALA A 108 -10.07 -11.23 -4.24
CA ALA A 108 -11.15 -10.65 -3.43
C ALA A 108 -11.25 -9.12 -3.55
N LEU A 109 -10.12 -8.42 -3.69
CA LEU A 109 -10.08 -6.96 -3.88
C LEU A 109 -10.62 -6.51 -5.25
N GLN A 110 -10.81 -7.42 -6.21
CA GLN A 110 -11.45 -7.10 -7.49
C GLN A 110 -12.96 -6.86 -7.35
N ALA A 111 -13.59 -7.31 -6.25
CA ALA A 111 -14.98 -7.00 -5.92
C ALA A 111 -15.12 -5.82 -4.94
N PHE A 112 -14.01 -5.18 -4.54
CA PHE A 112 -13.98 -4.19 -3.47
C PHE A 112 -14.89 -2.98 -3.77
N SER A 113 -15.73 -2.63 -2.79
CA SER A 113 -16.58 -1.45 -2.79
C SER A 113 -16.04 -0.39 -1.83
N CYS A 114 -16.24 0.89 -2.15
CA CYS A 114 -15.71 1.99 -1.34
C CYS A 114 -16.83 2.65 -0.53
N VAL A 115 -16.80 2.48 0.79
CA VAL A 115 -17.70 3.15 1.74
C VAL A 115 -16.88 4.21 2.49
N ASP A 116 -17.42 5.40 2.73
CA ASP A 116 -16.77 6.39 3.61
C ASP A 116 -17.81 6.83 4.65
N PRO A 117 -17.53 6.66 5.96
CA PRO A 117 -18.44 7.09 7.03
C PRO A 117 -18.57 8.62 7.17
N SER A 118 -17.71 9.42 6.52
CA SER A 118 -17.67 10.89 6.67
C SER A 118 -18.64 11.67 5.75
N HIS A 119 -19.81 11.12 5.41
CA HIS A 119 -20.92 11.93 4.87
C HIS A 119 -21.69 12.62 6.01
N GLY A 120 -20.95 13.38 6.83
CA GLY A 120 -21.49 14.42 7.70
C GLY A 120 -21.00 15.77 7.19
N ASP A 121 -21.89 16.75 7.13
CA ASP A 121 -21.84 18.01 6.39
C ASP A 121 -20.77 19.06 6.82
N ASP A 122 -19.54 18.66 7.13
CA ASP A 122 -18.52 19.64 7.49
C ASP A 122 -17.79 20.22 6.26
N LYS A 123 -18.20 21.44 5.90
CA LYS A 123 -17.60 22.28 4.86
C LYS A 123 -16.08 22.46 5.04
N PHE A 124 -15.55 22.36 6.27
CA PHE A 124 -14.13 22.53 6.60
C PHE A 124 -13.23 21.35 6.14
N VAL A 125 -13.77 20.14 5.99
CA VAL A 125 -12.99 18.96 5.55
C VAL A 125 -12.74 18.98 4.03
N ARG A 126 -13.48 19.81 3.28
CA ARG A 126 -13.45 19.85 1.81
C ARG A 126 -12.13 20.42 1.25
N GLU A 127 -11.45 21.29 1.98
CA GLU A 127 -10.21 21.92 1.52
C GLU A 127 -8.97 21.03 1.65
N ARG A 128 -8.89 20.18 2.69
CA ARG A 128 -7.82 19.15 2.78
C ARG A 128 -8.03 17.99 1.81
N LYS A 129 -9.27 17.75 1.34
CA LYS A 129 -9.66 16.59 0.50
C LYS A 129 -9.32 16.70 -0.99
N LYS A 130 -8.82 17.84 -1.49
CA LYS A 130 -8.55 18.05 -2.94
C LYS A 130 -7.32 17.33 -3.50
N ARG A 131 -6.49 16.69 -2.68
CA ARG A 131 -5.20 16.13 -3.13
C ARG A 131 -5.22 14.65 -3.56
N GLY A 132 -6.38 13.97 -3.55
CA GLY A 132 -6.47 12.55 -3.96
C GLY A 132 -7.68 12.22 -4.84
N PRO A 133 -7.71 11.01 -5.45
CA PRO A 133 -8.75 10.50 -6.32
C PRO A 133 -10.10 10.53 -5.61
N LYS A 134 -11.12 10.88 -6.38
CA LYS A 134 -12.50 10.97 -5.89
C LYS A 134 -13.01 9.59 -5.48
N LYS A 135 -14.00 9.51 -4.59
CA LYS A 135 -14.60 8.26 -4.05
C LYS A 135 -14.82 7.15 -5.08
N LYS A 136 -15.38 7.48 -6.25
CA LYS A 136 -15.63 6.51 -7.34
C LYS A 136 -14.33 5.96 -7.97
N GLU A 137 -13.28 6.76 -7.96
CA GLU A 137 -11.95 6.42 -8.46
C GLU A 137 -11.19 5.56 -7.44
N GLY A 138 -11.41 5.73 -6.12
CA GLY A 138 -10.76 4.92 -5.09
C GLY A 138 -11.07 3.43 -5.20
N GLY A 139 -12.37 3.07 -5.20
CA GLY A 139 -12.78 1.67 -5.38
C GLY A 139 -12.40 1.11 -6.75
N ARG A 140 -12.53 1.91 -7.82
CA ARG A 140 -12.08 1.49 -9.17
C ARG A 140 -10.57 1.26 -9.22
N GLY A 141 -9.80 2.13 -8.59
CA GLY A 141 -8.34 2.07 -8.53
C GLY A 141 -7.85 0.82 -7.79
N ILE A 142 -8.49 0.46 -6.66
CA ILE A 142 -8.18 -0.79 -5.93
C ILE A 142 -8.40 -2.01 -6.84
N ARG A 143 -9.54 -2.08 -7.52
CA ARG A 143 -9.84 -3.20 -8.42
C ARG A 143 -8.86 -3.29 -9.59
N GLN A 144 -8.57 -2.16 -10.24
CA GLN A 144 -7.63 -2.09 -11.36
C GLN A 144 -6.20 -2.44 -10.93
N LEU A 145 -5.75 -1.90 -9.81
CA LEU A 145 -4.39 -2.14 -9.32
C LEU A 145 -4.22 -3.59 -8.85
N SER A 146 -5.22 -4.17 -8.19
CA SER A 146 -5.23 -5.59 -7.85
C SER A 146 -5.11 -6.47 -9.10
N GLN A 147 -5.91 -6.21 -10.13
CA GLN A 147 -5.81 -6.93 -11.40
C GLN A 147 -4.42 -6.79 -12.02
N GLN A 148 -3.87 -5.57 -12.09
CA GLN A 148 -2.53 -5.33 -12.64
C GLN A 148 -1.43 -6.09 -11.88
N ILE A 149 -1.57 -6.22 -10.55
CA ILE A 149 -0.62 -6.99 -9.74
C ILE A 149 -0.71 -8.47 -10.11
N ILE A 150 -1.92 -9.03 -10.19
CA ILE A 150 -2.15 -10.43 -10.57
C ILE A 150 -1.56 -10.70 -11.96
N ASP A 151 -1.93 -9.89 -12.96
CA ASP A 151 -1.42 -10.01 -14.33
C ASP A 151 0.12 -9.98 -14.39
N LEU A 152 0.73 -9.13 -13.56
CA LEU A 152 2.18 -8.99 -13.52
C LEU A 152 2.86 -10.22 -12.91
N VAL A 153 2.32 -10.80 -11.82
CA VAL A 153 2.95 -11.96 -11.18
C VAL A 153 2.72 -13.27 -11.93
N GLU A 154 1.65 -13.34 -12.74
CA GLU A 154 1.36 -14.47 -13.63
C GLU A 154 2.26 -14.47 -14.88
N ASP A 155 2.63 -13.31 -15.42
CA ASP A 155 3.55 -13.19 -16.55
C ASP A 155 5.02 -13.07 -16.08
N ALA A 156 5.68 -14.23 -15.96
CA ALA A 156 7.09 -14.31 -15.53
C ALA A 156 8.06 -13.54 -16.44
N LYS A 157 7.81 -13.49 -17.76
CA LYS A 157 8.67 -12.79 -18.70
C LYS A 157 8.54 -11.28 -18.50
N ARG A 158 7.31 -10.76 -18.52
CA ARG A 158 7.02 -9.35 -18.29
C ARG A 158 7.52 -8.89 -16.92
N LEU A 159 7.34 -9.69 -15.87
CA LEU A 159 7.86 -9.37 -14.54
C LEU A 159 9.38 -9.22 -14.54
N LYS A 160 10.10 -10.15 -15.20
CA LYS A 160 11.56 -10.09 -15.34
C LYS A 160 11.98 -8.81 -16.07
N ASP A 161 11.32 -8.47 -17.18
CA ASP A 161 11.63 -7.26 -17.95
C ASP A 161 11.39 -5.98 -17.13
N VAL A 162 10.26 -5.91 -16.40
CA VAL A 162 9.94 -4.79 -15.51
C VAL A 162 10.98 -4.64 -14.39
N ARG A 163 11.42 -5.75 -13.77
CA ARG A 163 12.44 -5.72 -12.70
C ARG A 163 13.83 -5.33 -13.24
N ASN A 164 14.21 -5.80 -14.42
CA ASN A 164 15.46 -5.40 -15.07
C ASN A 164 15.48 -3.90 -15.37
N GLU A 165 14.38 -3.36 -15.88
CA GLU A 165 14.25 -1.93 -16.17
C GLU A 165 14.26 -1.09 -14.87
N ALA A 166 13.56 -1.57 -13.83
CA ALA A 166 13.58 -0.97 -12.51
C ALA A 166 15.00 -0.90 -11.90
N GLN A 167 15.80 -1.96 -12.05
CA GLN A 167 17.20 -1.99 -11.61
C GLN A 167 18.06 -0.96 -12.35
N LYS A 168 17.94 -0.85 -13.68
CA LYS A 168 18.66 0.17 -14.47
C LYS A 168 18.36 1.59 -13.99
N GLN A 169 17.09 1.87 -13.71
CA GLN A 169 16.67 3.18 -13.21
C GLN A 169 17.24 3.50 -11.82
N ARG A 170 17.39 2.50 -10.94
CA ARG A 170 18.06 2.69 -9.64
C ARG A 170 19.54 3.02 -9.82
N VAL A 171 20.24 2.26 -10.67
CA VAL A 171 21.67 2.48 -10.96
C VAL A 171 21.92 3.88 -11.53
N TYR A 172 21.13 4.30 -12.52
CA TYR A 172 21.25 5.62 -13.15
C TYR A 172 21.08 6.78 -12.16
N LYS A 173 20.13 6.65 -11.22
CA LYS A 173 19.90 7.67 -10.18
C LYS A 173 21.00 7.75 -9.13
N THR A 174 21.77 6.68 -8.94
CA THR A 174 22.92 6.67 -8.02
C THR A 174 24.15 7.32 -8.65
N ILE A 175 24.32 7.25 -9.97
CA ILE A 175 25.50 7.78 -10.68
C ILE A 175 25.45 9.31 -10.85
N ILE A 176 24.25 9.91 -10.87
CA ILE A 176 24.06 11.35 -11.17
C ILE A 176 23.87 12.20 -9.90
N LYS A 177 23.99 11.60 -8.71
CA LYS A 177 24.03 12.30 -7.43
C LYS A 177 25.47 12.40 -6.93
#